data_AF-A0A8K1ZA51-F1
#
_entry.id   AF-A0A8K1ZA51-F1
#
_cell.length_a   1.000
_cell.length_b   1.000
_cell.length_c   1.000
_cell.angle_alpha   90.00
_cell.angle_beta   90.00
_cell.angle_gamma   90.00
#
_symmetry.space_group_name_H-M   'P 1'
#
loop_
_entity.id
_entity.type
_entity.pdbx_description
1 polymer ?
#
loop_
_entity_poly.entity_id
_entity_poly.type
_entity_poly.pdbx_seq_one_letter_code
_entity_poly.pdbx_strand_id
1 'polypeptide(L)'
;MMILNNLLMVMFMCGIWVFISKRKHLLLMLLSLEFIVVCLFSWLMWFLLVFNYEFYFSMVFLTFTVCEGALGLSILVSMIRTHGNDYFNSFSILKC
;
A
#
# COMPACT_ATOMS: atom_id res chain seq x y z
N MET A 1 16.61 12.11 -15.62
CA MET A 1 15.15 12.17 -15.44
C MET A 1 14.47 10.88 -15.93
N MET A 2 14.48 10.55 -17.23
CA MET A 2 13.81 9.36 -17.76
C MET A 2 14.14 8.02 -17.05
N ILE A 3 15.40 7.80 -16.67
CA ILE A 3 15.83 6.57 -15.97
C ILE A 3 15.12 6.39 -14.63
N LEU A 4 14.98 7.46 -13.83
CA LEU A 4 14.33 7.39 -12.53
C LEU A 4 12.83 7.09 -12.69
N ASN A 5 12.18 7.71 -13.67
CA ASN A 5 10.77 7.44 -13.98
C ASN A 5 10.52 5.98 -14.38
N ASN A 6 11.41 5.43 -15.21
CA ASN A 6 11.33 4.03 -15.63
C ASN A 6 11.53 3.08 -14.44
N LEU A 7 12.49 3.38 -13.55
CA LEU A 7 12.70 2.61 -12.32
C LEU A 7 11.48 2.65 -11.40
N LEU A 8 10.87 3.83 -11.22
CA LEU A 8 9.66 3.99 -10.41
C LEU A 8 8.47 3.21 -11.00
N MET A 9 8.31 3.22 -12.32
CA MET A 9 7.30 2.40 -12.99
C MET A 9 7.53 0.91 -12.73
N VAL A 10 8.77 0.42 -12.84
CA VAL A 10 9.08 -0.99 -12.56
C VAL A 10 8.76 -1.34 -11.11
N MET A 11 9.17 -0.50 -10.15
CA MET A 11 8.88 -0.72 -8.73
C MET A 11 7.37 -0.78 -8.44
N PHE A 12 6.60 0.13 -9.03
CA PHE A 12 5.14 0.14 -8.90
C PHE A 12 4.51 -1.14 -9.47
N MET A 13 4.93 -1.57 -10.67
CA MET A 13 4.43 -2.80 -11.29
C MET A 13 4.79 -4.05 -10.49
N CYS A 14 6.01 -4.12 -9.92
CA CYS A 14 6.39 -5.19 -9.00
C CYS A 14 5.50 -5.21 -7.75
N GLY A 15 5.20 -4.05 -7.17
CA GLY A 15 4.30 -3.93 -6.02
C GLY A 15 2.89 -4.45 -6.33
N ILE A 16 2.34 -4.07 -7.49
CA ILE A 16 1.03 -4.54 -7.95
C ILE A 16 1.02 -6.06 -8.17
N TRP A 17 2.06 -6.61 -8.80
CA TRP A 17 2.15 -8.07 -9.01
C TRP A 17 2.15 -8.82 -7.69
N VAL A 18 2.89 -8.34 -6.68
CA VAL A 18 2.90 -8.95 -5.35
C VAL A 18 1.51 -8.87 -4.71
N PHE A 19 0.82 -7.73 -4.82
CA PHE A 19 -0.53 -7.56 -4.31
C PHE A 19 -1.54 -8.52 -4.99
N ILE A 20 -1.46 -8.69 -6.31
CA ILE A 20 -2.37 -9.57 -7.05
C ILE A 20 -2.10 -11.05 -6.74
N SER A 21 -0.88 -11.42 -6.33
CA SER A 21 -0.43 -12.80 -6.10
C SER A 21 -1.03 -13.50 -4.86
N LYS A 22 -2.31 -13.23 -4.55
CA LYS A 22 -3.17 -13.81 -3.50
C LYS A 22 -2.39 -14.59 -2.44
N ARG A 23 -1.73 -13.86 -1.55
CA ARG A 23 -1.02 -14.46 -0.41
C ARG A 23 -2.05 -14.86 0.64
N LYS A 24 -1.86 -16.04 1.25
CA LYS A 24 -2.79 -16.59 2.23
C LYS A 24 -2.94 -15.71 3.48
N HIS A 25 -1.89 -14.97 3.85
CA HIS A 25 -1.88 -14.10 5.04
C HIS A 25 -2.17 -12.65 4.68
N LEU A 26 -3.04 -12.01 5.46
CA LEU A 26 -3.46 -10.63 5.26
C LEU A 26 -2.37 -9.60 5.55
N LEU A 27 -1.46 -9.90 6.48
CA LEU A 27 -0.32 -9.04 6.80
C LEU A 27 0.59 -8.82 5.58
N LEU A 28 0.85 -9.86 4.79
CA LEU A 28 1.63 -9.77 3.55
C LEU A 28 0.95 -8.89 2.48
N MET A 29 -0.39 -8.82 2.49
CA MET A 29 -1.15 -7.96 1.60
C MET A 29 -1.08 -6.50 2.05
N LEU A 30 -1.17 -6.22 3.36
CA LEU A 30 -0.99 -4.87 3.90
C LEU A 30 0.43 -4.32 3.63
N LEU A 31 1.46 -5.14 3.78
CA LEU A 31 2.84 -4.72 3.53
C LEU A 31 3.09 -4.42 2.05
N SER A 32 2.45 -5.15 1.13
CA SER A 32 2.51 -4.83 -0.30
C SER A 32 1.75 -3.56 -0.67
N LEU A 33 0.65 -3.23 0.03
CA LEU A 33 -0.02 -1.94 -0.09
C LEU A 33 0.87 -0.77 0.38
N GLU A 34 1.52 -0.90 1.53
CA GLU A 34 2.45 0.13 2.01
C GLU A 34 3.60 0.37 1.02
N PHE A 35 4.12 -0.69 0.40
CA PHE A 35 5.15 -0.57 -0.64
C PHE A 35 4.66 0.21 -1.88
N ILE A 36 3.42 -0.02 -2.32
CA ILE A 36 2.80 0.71 -3.45
C ILE A 36 2.66 2.20 -3.10
N VAL A 37 2.22 2.52 -1.88
CA VAL A 37 2.08 3.88 -1.39
C VAL A 37 3.41 4.63 -1.38
N VAL A 38 4.49 3.98 -0.94
CA VAL A 38 5.84 4.58 -0.96
C VAL A 38 6.30 4.86 -2.40
N CYS A 39 6.02 3.95 -3.34
CA CYS A 39 6.32 4.17 -4.75
C CYS A 39 5.56 5.40 -5.30
N LEU A 40 4.26 5.53 -4.97
CA LEU A 40 3.46 6.70 -5.34
C LEU A 40 3.97 8.01 -4.73
N PHE A 41 4.39 7.98 -3.46
CA PHE A 41 4.99 9.14 -2.80
C PHE A 41 6.27 9.59 -3.51
N SER A 42 7.15 8.64 -3.86
CA SER A 42 8.39 8.96 -4.57
C SER A 42 8.14 9.53 -5.96
N TRP A 43 7.11 9.06 -6.66
CA TRP A 43 6.66 9.63 -7.93
C TRP A 43 6.16 11.07 -7.77
N LEU A 44 5.32 11.30 -6.76
CA LEU A 44 4.76 12.62 -6.45
C LEU A 44 5.87 13.64 -6.15
N MET A 45 6.82 13.27 -5.29
CA MET A 45 7.96 14.14 -4.95
C MET A 45 8.79 14.49 -6.18
N TRP A 46 9.00 13.51 -7.06
CA TRP A 46 9.75 13.73 -8.29
C TRP A 46 9.01 14.64 -9.27
N PHE A 47 7.69 14.49 -9.39
CA PHE A 47 6.86 15.39 -10.17
C PHE A 47 6.92 16.83 -9.63
N LEU A 48 6.77 17.02 -8.32
CA LEU A 48 6.85 18.35 -7.69
C LEU A 48 8.23 19.00 -7.91
N LEU A 49 9.31 18.22 -7.86
CA LEU A 49 10.68 18.67 -8.16
C LEU A 49 10.85 19.14 -9.62
N VAL A 50 10.26 18.44 -10.61
CA VAL A 50 10.34 18.83 -12.02
C VAL A 50 9.72 20.19 -12.27
N PHE A 51 8.54 20.41 -11.67
CA PHE A 51 7.75 21.62 -11.89
C PHE A 51 8.08 22.75 -10.90
N ASN A 52 9.05 22.55 -9.99
CA ASN A 52 9.41 23.48 -8.92
C ASN A 52 8.19 23.95 -8.08
N TYR A 53 7.30 23.02 -7.75
CA TYR A 53 6.19 23.30 -6.84
C TYR A 53 6.57 23.09 -5.38
N GLU A 54 5.84 23.74 -4.48
CA GLU A 54 6.00 23.60 -3.03
C GLU A 54 5.66 22.18 -2.55
N PHE A 55 6.44 21.67 -1.59
CA PHE A 55 6.27 20.33 -1.03
C PHE A 55 5.10 20.21 -0.04
N TYR A 56 4.29 21.25 0.16
CA TYR A 56 3.18 21.20 1.11
C TYR A 56 2.17 20.08 0.78
N PHE A 57 1.94 19.83 -0.52
CA PHE A 57 1.05 18.77 -0.97
C PHE A 57 1.54 17.36 -0.58
N SER A 58 2.86 17.14 -0.49
CA SER A 58 3.41 15.83 -0.14
C SER A 58 3.19 15.49 1.33
N MET A 59 3.16 16.50 2.20
CA MET A 59 2.84 16.31 3.63
C MET A 59 1.38 15.88 3.82
N VAL A 60 0.45 16.51 3.10
CA VAL A 60 -0.97 16.12 3.14
C VAL A 60 -1.13 14.68 2.64
N PHE A 61 -0.48 14.32 1.54
CA PHE A 61 -0.50 12.94 1.03
C PHE A 61 -0.04 11.91 2.08
N LEU A 62 1.07 12.17 2.76
CA LEU A 62 1.58 11.27 3.80
C LEU A 62 0.57 11.07 4.94
N THR A 63 -0.10 12.13 5.40
CA THR A 63 -1.07 11.99 6.50
C THR A 63 -2.22 11.05 6.15
N PHE A 64 -2.81 11.19 4.95
CA PHE A 64 -3.86 10.29 4.49
C PHE A 64 -3.38 8.84 4.37
N THR A 65 -2.17 8.63 3.86
CA THR A 65 -1.64 7.27 3.70
C THR A 65 -1.39 6.56 5.03
N VAL A 66 -0.93 7.27 6.07
CA VAL A 66 -0.74 6.70 7.40
C VAL A 66 -2.10 6.36 8.03
N CYS A 67 -3.13 7.18 7.79
CA CYS A 67 -4.48 6.88 8.25
C CYS A 67 -5.04 5.60 7.61
N GLU A 68 -4.86 5.39 6.31
CA GLU A 68 -5.25 4.14 5.64
C GLU A 68 -4.48 2.93 6.21
N GLY A 69 -3.18 3.07 6.47
CA GLY A 69 -2.37 2.04 7.13
C GLY A 69 -2.91 1.68 8.52
N ALA A 70 -3.20 2.68 9.35
CA ALA A 70 -3.75 2.48 10.69
C ALA A 70 -5.13 1.79 10.66
N LEU A 71 -5.99 2.17 9.71
CA LEU A 71 -7.26 1.49 9.48
C LEU A 71 -7.05 0.03 9.06
N GLY A 72 -6.14 -0.25 8.13
CA GLY A 72 -5.80 -1.61 7.70
C GLY A 72 -5.32 -2.51 8.84
N LEU A 73 -4.44 -1.99 9.70
CA LEU A 73 -3.96 -2.68 10.91
C LEU A 73 -5.08 -2.93 11.93
N SER A 74 -5.99 -1.96 12.12
CA SER A 74 -7.12 -2.13 13.04
C SER A 74 -8.04 -3.29 12.63
N ILE A 75 -8.22 -3.49 11.32
CA ILE A 75 -9.00 -4.60 10.75
C ILE A 75 -8.26 -5.92 10.96
N LEU A 76 -6.93 -5.95 10.77
CA LEU A 76 -6.12 -7.14 11.08
C LEU A 76 -6.32 -7.57 12.54
N VAL A 77 -6.22 -6.63 13.48
CA VAL A 77 -6.40 -6.92 14.91
C VAL A 77 -7.82 -7.41 15.23
N SER A 78 -8.85 -6.93 14.54
CA SER A 78 -10.21 -7.45 14.75
C SER A 78 -10.38 -8.87 14.23
N MET A 79 -9.79 -9.21 13.08
CA MET A 79 -9.80 -10.58 12.53
C MET A 79 -9.06 -11.58 13.41
N ILE A 80 -7.92 -11.21 13.98
CA ILE A 80 -7.18 -12.06 14.92
C ILE A 80 -8.05 -12.38 16.14
N ARG A 81 -8.80 -11.39 16.65
CA ARG A 81 -9.68 -11.59 17.82
C ARG A 81 -10.92 -12.45 17.53
N THR A 82 -11.48 -12.39 16.32
CA THR A 82 -12.71 -13.13 15.97
C THR A 82 -12.48 -14.51 15.38
N HIS A 83 -11.45 -14.67 14.53
CA HIS A 83 -11.18 -15.90 13.80
C HIS A 83 -9.88 -16.60 14.22
N GLY A 84 -9.11 -15.99 15.14
CA GLY A 84 -7.89 -16.58 15.70
C GLY A 84 -6.73 -16.76 14.71
N ASN A 85 -6.87 -16.28 13.46
CA ASN A 85 -5.88 -16.50 12.41
C ASN A 85 -5.93 -15.42 11.32
N ASP A 86 -4.77 -15.12 10.74
CA ASP A 86 -4.56 -14.12 9.68
C ASP A 86 -4.86 -14.64 8.26
N TYR A 87 -5.40 -15.86 8.14
CA TYR A 87 -5.66 -16.48 6.86
C TYR A 87 -6.95 -15.96 6.22
N PHE A 88 -6.85 -15.54 4.96
CA PHE A 88 -8.02 -15.18 4.13
C PHE A 88 -9.06 -16.31 3.96
N ASN A 89 -8.68 -17.56 4.24
CA ASN A 89 -9.54 -18.72 4.00
C ASN A 89 -10.65 -18.91 5.06
N SER A 90 -10.60 -18.18 6.19
CA SER A 90 -11.64 -18.20 7.23
C SER A 90 -12.89 -17.39 6.84
N PHE A 91 -12.84 -16.58 5.78
CA PHE A 91 -13.97 -15.81 5.26
C PHE A 91 -15.01 -16.63 4.50
N SER A 92 -14.92 -17.96 4.51
CA SER A 92 -15.91 -18.85 3.87
C SER A 92 -17.33 -18.72 4.43
N ILE A 93 -17.50 -18.06 5.58
CA ILE A 93 -18.82 -17.78 6.19
C ILE A 93 -19.68 -16.87 5.31
N LEU A 94 -19.08 -15.98 4.51
CA LEU A 94 -19.80 -15.08 3.59
C LEU A 94 -20.20 -15.72 2.26
N LYS A 95 -19.95 -17.02 2.06
CA LYS A 95 -20.36 -17.78 0.85
C LYS A 95 -21.74 -18.44 0.98
N CYS A 96 -22.50 -18.14 2.03
CA CYS A 96 -23.90 -18.52 2.14
C CYS A 96 -24.82 -17.41 1.61
#